data_AF-Q27IY4-F1
#
_entry.id   AF-Q27IY4-F1
#
_cell.length_a   1.000
_cell.length_b   1.000
_cell.length_c   1.000
_cell.angle_alpha   90.00
_cell.angle_beta   90.00
_cell.angle_gamma   90.00
#
_symmetry.space_group_name_H-M   'P 1'
#
loop_
_entity.id
_entity.type
_entity.pdbx_description
1 polymer ?
#
loop_
_entity_poly.entity_id
_entity_poly.type
_entity_poly.pdbx_seq_one_letter_code
_entity_poly.pdbx_strand_id
1 'polypeptide(L)' 'YGVWSCEGCKAFFKRSIQGHNDYMCPATNQCTIDKNRRKSCQACRLRKCYEVGMMKG' A
#
# COMPACT_ATOMS: atom_id res chain seq x y z
N TYR A 1 10.44 -3.01 5.70
CA TYR A 1 9.38 -2.63 6.65
C TYR A 1 8.81 -3.88 7.32
N GLY A 2 9.61 -4.64 8.06
CA GLY A 2 9.14 -5.83 8.82
C GLY A 2 8.71 -7.08 8.03
N VAL A 3 8.52 -7.00 6.71
CA VAL A 3 7.97 -8.10 5.89
C VAL A 3 8.69 -8.24 4.54
N TRP A 4 8.70 -9.46 4.00
CA TRP A 4 9.15 -9.70 2.63
C TRP A 4 8.20 -9.05 1.63
N SER A 5 8.73 -8.24 0.74
CA SER A 5 7.92 -7.50 -0.24
C SER A 5 8.76 -7.12 -1.45
N CYS A 6 8.12 -6.92 -2.59
CA CYS A 6 8.79 -6.38 -3.76
C CYS A 6 9.23 -4.91 -3.54
N GLU A 7 10.27 -4.48 -4.25
CA GLU A 7 10.81 -3.11 -4.14
C GLU A 7 9.75 -2.03 -4.43
N GLY A 8 8.81 -2.31 -5.34
CA GLY A 8 7.72 -1.38 -5.65
C GLY A 8 6.76 -1.13 -4.48
N CYS A 9 6.47 -2.14 -3.63
CA CYS A 9 5.62 -1.97 -2.44
C CYS A 9 6.40 -1.37 -1.27
N LYS A 10 7.68 -1.72 -1.12
CA LYS A 10 8.59 -1.10 -0.17
C LYS A 10 8.70 0.41 -0.41
N ALA A 11 9.02 0.83 -1.64
CA ALA A 11 9.14 2.24 -1.98
C ALA A 11 7.80 3.00 -1.88
N PHE A 12 6.68 2.34 -2.23
CA PHE A 12 5.34 2.91 -2.04
C PHE A 12 5.07 3.17 -0.54
N PHE A 13 5.23 2.15 0.31
CA PHE A 13 4.98 2.26 1.75
C PHE A 13 5.83 3.35 2.38
N LYS A 14 7.12 3.44 2.02
CA LYS A 14 8.03 4.53 2.45
C LYS A 14 7.43 5.91 2.24
N ARG A 15 6.96 6.19 1.02
CA ARG A 15 6.40 7.50 0.66
C ARG A 15 5.07 7.75 1.37
N SER A 16 4.25 6.71 1.51
CA SER A 16 2.94 6.80 2.15
C SER A 16 3.02 7.14 3.64
N ILE A 17 4.04 6.65 4.37
CA ILE A 17 4.22 6.93 5.80
C ILE A 17 5.05 8.18 6.10
N GLN A 18 5.72 8.76 5.09
CA GLN A 18 6.55 9.95 5.24
C GLN A 18 5.83 11.24 4.80
N GLY A 19 4.84 11.14 3.92
CA GLY A 19 4.05 12.29 3.45
C GLY A 19 2.62 12.28 3.94
N HIS A 20 1.95 13.42 3.86
CA HIS A 20 0.51 13.55 4.09
C HIS A 20 -0.25 13.05 2.84
N ASN A 21 -0.50 11.74 2.78
CA ASN A 21 -1.18 11.13 1.63
C ASN A 21 -2.61 10.72 2.03
N ASP A 22 -3.60 11.51 1.60
CA ASP A 22 -5.02 11.17 1.77
C ASP A 22 -5.48 10.31 0.59
N TYR A 23 -5.12 9.03 0.62
CA TYR A 23 -5.58 8.10 -0.41
C TYR A 23 -7.05 7.75 -0.22
N MET A 24 -7.86 8.07 -1.22
CA MET A 24 -9.24 7.59 -1.32
C MET A 24 -9.34 6.42 -2.29
N CYS A 25 -10.14 5.41 -1.93
CA CYS A 25 -10.46 4.33 -2.84
C CYS A 25 -11.48 4.82 -3.87
N PRO A 26 -11.27 4.58 -5.18
CA PRO A 26 -12.23 4.94 -6.22
C PRO A 26 -13.44 3.98 -6.29
N ALA A 27 -13.53 3.02 -5.36
CA ALA A 27 -14.53 1.96 -5.34
C ALA A 27 -14.94 1.67 -3.88
N THR A 28 -15.08 0.40 -3.50
CA THR A 28 -15.67 -0.03 -2.22
C THR A 28 -14.66 -0.40 -1.13
N ASN A 29 -13.43 0.13 -1.21
CA ASN A 29 -12.30 -0.20 -0.32
C ASN A 29 -11.89 -1.70 -0.31
N GLN A 30 -12.40 -2.52 -1.24
CA GLN A 30 -12.13 -3.96 -1.34
C GLN A 30 -11.32 -4.33 -2.60
N CYS A 31 -10.54 -3.40 -3.15
CA CYS A 31 -9.76 -3.67 -4.36
C CYS A 31 -8.73 -4.79 -4.15
N THR A 32 -8.70 -5.75 -5.07
CA THR A 32 -7.65 -6.77 -5.09
C THR A 32 -6.31 -6.17 -5.50
N ILE A 33 -5.26 -6.43 -4.72
CA ILE A 33 -3.91 -5.91 -4.95
C ILE A 33 -3.02 -7.05 -5.46
N ASP A 34 -2.74 -7.05 -6.76
CA ASP A 34 -1.80 -7.96 -7.42
C ASP A 34 -0.76 -7.18 -8.26
N LYS A 35 0.13 -7.90 -8.97
CA LYS A 35 1.22 -7.30 -9.76
C LYS A 35 0.70 -6.28 -10.79
N ASN A 36 -0.48 -6.51 -11.37
CA ASN A 36 -1.06 -5.72 -12.44
C ASN A 36 -1.94 -4.59 -11.91
N ARG A 37 -2.71 -4.83 -10.84
CA ARG A 37 -3.72 -3.91 -10.30
C ARG A 37 -3.26 -3.07 -9.11
N ARG A 38 -2.07 -3.33 -8.55
CA ARG A 38 -1.54 -2.55 -7.40
C ARG A 38 -1.37 -1.05 -7.64
N LYS A 39 -1.42 -0.55 -8.88
CA LYS A 39 -1.38 0.89 -9.17
C LYS A 39 -2.77 1.53 -9.21
N SER A 40 -3.83 0.74 -9.37
CA SER A 40 -5.20 1.22 -9.57
C SER A 40 -5.86 1.79 -8.32
N CYS A 41 -5.39 1.40 -7.13
CA CYS A 41 -5.90 1.94 -5.88
C CYS A 41 -4.80 2.05 -4.82
N GLN A 42 -4.39 3.27 -4.51
CA GLN A 42 -3.36 3.54 -3.50
C GLN A 42 -3.89 3.28 -2.08
N ALA A 43 -5.17 3.57 -1.82
CA ALA A 43 -5.80 3.36 -0.50
C ALA A 43 -5.79 1.88 -0.10
N CYS A 44 -6.36 1.00 -0.93
CA CYS A 44 -6.36 -0.44 -0.66
C CYS A 44 -4.96 -1.05 -0.68
N ARG A 45 -4.04 -0.51 -1.50
CA ARG A 45 -2.65 -0.95 -1.49
C ARG A 45 -1.97 -0.64 -0.17
N LEU A 46 -2.15 0.57 0.36
CA LEU A 46 -1.59 0.97 1.65
C LEU A 46 -2.22 0.18 2.79
N ARG A 47 -3.54 0.00 2.79
CA ARG A 47 -4.23 -0.90 3.72
C ARG A 47 -3.61 -2.30 3.70
N LYS A 48 -3.43 -2.88 2.51
CA LYS A 48 -2.82 -4.21 2.37
C LYS A 48 -1.40 -4.26 2.90
N CYS A 49 -0.59 -3.21 2.72
CA CYS A 49 0.74 -3.12 3.32
C CYS A 49 0.67 -3.26 4.86
N TYR A 50 -0.23 -2.53 5.52
CA TYR A 50 -0.43 -2.66 6.97
C TYR A 50 -0.94 -4.05 7.36
N GLU A 51 -1.92 -4.59 6.65
CA GLU A 51 -2.50 -5.92 6.94
C GLU A 51 -1.49 -7.06 6.87
N VAL A 52 -0.51 -6.97 5.97
CA VAL A 52 0.55 -7.99 5.91
C VAL A 52 1.66 -7.76 6.94
N GLY A 53 1.58 -6.69 7.74
CA GLY A 53 2.53 -6.39 8.82
C GLY A 53 3.61 -5.37 8.46
N MET A 54 3.44 -4.55 7.42
CA MET A 54 4.39 -3.46 7.18
C MET A 54 4.28 -2.40 8.29
N MET A 55 5.38 -2.18 8.99
CA MET A 55 5.47 -1.19 10.06
C MET A 55 6.60 -0.20 9.79
N LYS A 56 6.40 1.05 10.22
CA LYS A 56 7.49 2.00 10.41
C LYS A 56 8.22 1.52 11.66
N GLY A 57 9.45 1.03 11.47
CA GLY A 57 10.34 0.77 12.60
C GLY A 57 10.71 2.08 13.28
#